data_AF-A0A517YGP6-F1
#
_entry.id   AF-A0A517YGP6-F1
#
_cell.length_a   1.000
_cell.length_b   1.000
_cell.length_c   1.000
_cell.angle_alpha   90.00
_cell.angle_beta   90.00
_cell.angle_gamma   90.00
#
_symmetry.space_group_name_H-M   'P 1'
#
loop_
_entity.id
_entity.type
_entity.pdbx_description
1 polymer ?
#
loop_
_entity_poly.entity_id
_entity_poly.type
_entity_poly.pdbx_seq_one_letter_code
_entity_poly.pdbx_strand_id
1 'polypeptide(L)'
;MLFWLSEQIGKGTIAISRVANHSGGPEAVTEWLRNFAFVIPAPLHPHPSELTEFAAFFSTYLTSSFDVVAKPGTRGEGPTGICGCPICVRIVNAPHLQAKKLTAGDKRRADFLMTESLLSLAKEQAYFLSEDDAEQIVLAKQTRRACAYLAYGEWLIRRLAGESDGPAILVLWRLIAWDPRGGMIRGFKLTLDDFVTAEQALGQQIAQQQNNRRSEENPRLDQ
;
A
#
# COMPACT_ATOMS: atom_id res chain seq x y z
N MET A 1 5.58 -11.28 -10.83
CA MET A 1 4.32 -12.07 -10.75
C MET A 1 3.12 -11.37 -11.38
N LEU A 2 2.73 -10.16 -10.95
CA LEU A 2 1.48 -9.50 -11.42
C LEU A 2 1.42 -9.22 -12.92
N PHE A 3 2.50 -8.70 -13.51
CA PHE A 3 2.57 -8.48 -14.95
C PHE A 3 2.39 -9.79 -15.72
N TRP A 4 3.08 -10.84 -15.28
CA TRP A 4 2.93 -12.17 -15.85
C TRP A 4 1.48 -12.68 -15.70
N LEU A 5 0.87 -12.54 -14.52
CA LEU A 5 -0.52 -12.95 -14.30
C LEU A 5 -1.48 -12.21 -15.24
N SER A 6 -1.36 -10.88 -15.35
CA SER A 6 -2.18 -10.07 -16.27
C SER A 6 -2.00 -10.51 -17.73
N GLU A 7 -0.78 -10.85 -18.13
CA GLU A 7 -0.47 -11.34 -19.48
C GLU A 7 -1.11 -12.71 -19.74
N GLN A 8 -1.00 -13.65 -18.80
CA GLN A 8 -1.59 -14.99 -18.94
C GLN A 8 -3.13 -14.95 -18.97
N ILE A 9 -3.76 -14.02 -18.24
CA ILE A 9 -5.20 -13.78 -18.35
C ILE A 9 -5.55 -13.27 -19.76
N GLY A 10 -4.79 -12.29 -20.27
CA GLY A 10 -4.99 -11.74 -21.61
C GLY A 10 -4.81 -12.77 -22.73
N LYS A 11 -3.93 -13.76 -22.54
CA LYS A 11 -3.74 -14.90 -23.45
C LYS A 11 -4.82 -15.98 -23.33
N GLY A 12 -5.70 -15.90 -22.33
CA GLY A 12 -6.70 -16.93 -22.04
C GLY A 12 -6.13 -18.21 -21.41
N THR A 13 -4.83 -18.23 -21.07
CA THR A 13 -4.17 -19.38 -20.42
C THR A 13 -4.70 -19.59 -19.00
N ILE A 14 -5.04 -18.49 -18.31
CA ILE A 14 -5.69 -18.53 -17.00
C ILE A 14 -7.11 -17.97 -17.14
N ALA A 15 -8.11 -18.79 -16.84
CA ALA A 15 -9.50 -18.36 -16.83
C ALA A 15 -9.74 -17.27 -15.77
N ILE A 16 -10.43 -16.19 -16.15
CA ILE A 16 -10.74 -15.05 -15.26
C ILE A 16 -11.50 -15.51 -13.99
N SER A 17 -12.43 -16.46 -14.13
CA SER A 17 -13.18 -17.02 -13.01
C SER A 17 -12.26 -17.64 -11.96
N ARG A 18 -11.14 -18.25 -12.38
CA ARG A 18 -10.14 -18.78 -11.44
C ARG A 18 -9.44 -17.66 -10.72
N VAL A 19 -9.04 -16.58 -11.40
CA VAL A 19 -8.38 -15.43 -10.73
C VAL A 19 -9.31 -14.76 -9.72
N ALA A 20 -10.59 -14.61 -10.06
CA ALA A 20 -11.60 -14.11 -9.14
C ALA A 20 -11.77 -15.05 -7.92
N ASN A 21 -11.77 -16.37 -8.12
CA ASN A 21 -11.85 -17.35 -7.04
C ASN A 21 -10.57 -17.43 -6.18
N HIS A 22 -9.39 -17.26 -6.78
CA HIS A 22 -8.10 -17.21 -6.06
C HIS A 22 -7.86 -15.89 -5.34
N SER A 23 -8.75 -14.91 -5.51
CA SER A 23 -8.88 -13.78 -4.58
C SER A 23 -9.48 -14.21 -3.24
N GLY A 24 -9.94 -15.46 -3.12
CA GLY A 24 -10.60 -16.03 -1.94
C GLY A 24 -9.69 -16.38 -0.75
N GLY A 25 -8.43 -15.95 -0.77
CA GLY A 25 -7.53 -16.04 0.39
C GLY A 25 -6.17 -16.70 0.12
N PRO A 26 -5.31 -16.78 1.15
CA PRO A 26 -3.97 -17.36 1.06
C PRO A 26 -3.93 -18.82 0.59
N GLU A 27 -4.91 -19.63 1.00
CA GLU A 27 -4.98 -21.06 0.68
C GLU A 27 -5.21 -21.28 -0.82
N ALA A 28 -6.14 -20.51 -1.40
CA ALA A 28 -6.45 -20.58 -2.82
C ALA A 28 -5.26 -20.15 -3.70
N VAL A 29 -4.49 -19.16 -3.25
CA VAL A 29 -3.24 -18.76 -3.93
C VAL A 29 -2.14 -19.81 -3.75
N THR A 30 -2.03 -20.42 -2.58
CA THR A 30 -1.06 -21.51 -2.32
C THR A 30 -1.30 -22.69 -3.24
N GLU A 31 -2.55 -23.15 -3.34
CA GLU A 31 -2.94 -24.22 -4.23
C GLU A 31 -2.65 -23.86 -5.69
N TRP A 32 -3.00 -22.63 -6.10
CA TRP A 32 -2.71 -22.14 -7.43
C TRP A 32 -1.20 -22.13 -7.73
N LEU A 33 -0.36 -21.61 -6.85
CA LEU A 33 1.10 -21.59 -7.03
C LEU A 33 1.67 -23.00 -7.18
N ARG A 34 1.16 -23.98 -6.41
CA ARG A 34 1.57 -25.38 -6.53
C ARG A 34 1.14 -25.99 -7.86
N ASN A 35 -0.11 -25.79 -8.25
CA ASN A 35 -0.68 -26.37 -9.46
C ASN A 35 -0.11 -25.77 -10.74
N PHE A 36 0.40 -24.53 -10.69
CA PHE A 36 0.93 -23.81 -11.85
C PHE A 36 2.44 -23.55 -11.80
N ALA A 37 3.16 -24.16 -10.85
CA ALA A 37 4.61 -23.99 -10.71
C ALA A 37 5.41 -24.28 -11.99
N PHE A 38 4.91 -25.16 -12.87
CA PHE A 38 5.58 -25.48 -14.13
C PHE A 38 5.39 -24.41 -15.24
N VAL A 39 4.41 -23.52 -15.09
CA VAL A 39 4.10 -22.45 -16.06
C VAL A 39 4.69 -21.10 -15.61
N ILE A 40 4.89 -20.93 -14.30
CA ILE A 40 5.48 -19.72 -13.74
C ILE A 40 6.99 -19.72 -14.07
N PRO A 41 7.56 -18.58 -14.51
CA PRO A 41 9.00 -18.46 -14.68
C PRO A 41 9.75 -18.68 -13.36
N ALA A 42 10.84 -19.45 -13.38
CA ALA A 42 11.61 -19.80 -12.18
C ALA A 42 12.02 -18.58 -11.30
N PRO A 43 12.41 -17.40 -11.83
CA PRO A 43 12.72 -16.24 -11.00
C PRO A 43 11.52 -15.65 -10.23
N LEU A 44 10.30 -16.08 -10.55
CA LEU A 44 9.08 -15.66 -9.88
C LEU A 44 8.57 -16.69 -8.88
N HIS A 45 9.27 -17.82 -8.70
CA HIS A 45 8.89 -18.82 -7.71
C HIS A 45 9.23 -18.32 -6.31
N PRO A 46 8.27 -18.30 -5.38
CA PRO A 46 8.61 -18.09 -3.97
C PRO A 46 9.45 -19.27 -3.48
N HIS A 47 10.31 -19.03 -2.49
CA HIS A 47 11.03 -20.11 -1.83
C HIS A 47 10.01 -21.07 -1.19
N PRO A 48 10.22 -22.40 -1.22
CA PRO A 48 9.26 -23.36 -0.68
C PRO A 48 8.89 -23.11 0.79
N SER A 49 9.83 -22.61 1.60
CA SER A 49 9.59 -22.28 3.01
C SER A 49 8.81 -20.99 3.22
N GLU A 50 8.66 -20.14 2.20
CA GLU A 50 7.97 -18.84 2.26
C GLU A 50 6.65 -18.87 1.50
N LEU A 51 6.24 -20.03 1.00
CA LEU A 51 5.11 -20.16 0.10
C LEU A 51 3.82 -19.65 0.74
N THR A 52 3.62 -19.91 2.03
CA THR A 52 2.42 -19.50 2.77
C THR A 52 2.36 -17.98 2.92
N GLU A 53 3.43 -17.36 3.41
CA GLU A 53 3.54 -15.92 3.62
C GLU A 53 3.47 -15.18 2.28
N PHE A 54 4.12 -15.70 1.25
CA PHE A 54 4.03 -15.15 -0.09
C PHE A 54 2.60 -15.22 -0.63
N ALA A 55 1.90 -16.35 -0.46
CA ALA A 55 0.52 -16.51 -0.91
C ALA A 55 -0.43 -15.57 -0.15
N ALA A 56 -0.21 -15.40 1.15
CA ALA A 56 -0.95 -14.46 1.98
C ALA A 56 -0.72 -13.01 1.54
N PHE A 57 0.53 -12.61 1.36
CA PHE A 57 0.89 -11.30 0.85
C PHE A 57 0.32 -11.05 -0.55
N PHE A 58 0.46 -12.02 -1.45
CA PHE A 58 0.02 -11.89 -2.84
C PHE A 58 -1.51 -11.82 -2.95
N SER A 59 -2.24 -12.67 -2.21
CA SER A 59 -3.71 -12.66 -2.21
C SER A 59 -4.23 -11.33 -1.69
N THR A 60 -3.74 -10.85 -0.54
CA THR A 60 -4.10 -9.56 0.01
C THR A 60 -3.67 -8.41 -0.89
N TYR A 61 -2.56 -8.51 -1.62
CA TYR A 61 -2.13 -7.53 -2.62
C TYR A 61 -3.11 -7.39 -3.77
N LEU A 62 -3.49 -8.52 -4.36
CA LEU A 62 -4.48 -8.55 -5.44
C LEU A 62 -5.81 -7.97 -4.99
N THR A 63 -6.36 -8.45 -3.87
CA THR A 63 -7.69 -8.06 -3.40
C THR A 63 -7.76 -6.60 -2.95
N SER A 64 -6.68 -6.06 -2.41
CA SER A 64 -6.65 -4.67 -1.93
C SER A 64 -6.41 -3.66 -3.04
N SER A 65 -5.71 -4.07 -4.10
CA SER A 65 -5.17 -3.11 -5.07
C SER A 65 -5.82 -3.19 -6.45
N PHE A 66 -6.44 -4.31 -6.81
CA PHE A 66 -6.95 -4.52 -8.16
C PHE A 66 -8.40 -5.01 -8.20
N ASP A 67 -9.08 -4.61 -9.27
CA ASP A 67 -10.29 -5.23 -9.77
C ASP A 67 -9.93 -6.14 -10.96
N VAL A 68 -10.47 -7.35 -10.96
CA VAL A 68 -10.34 -8.28 -12.08
C VAL A 68 -11.48 -8.01 -13.05
N VAL A 69 -11.18 -7.37 -14.18
CA VAL A 69 -12.17 -7.01 -15.20
C VAL A 69 -12.14 -8.04 -16.32
N ALA A 70 -13.28 -8.70 -16.54
CA ALA A 70 -13.36 -9.79 -17.51
C ALA A 70 -13.15 -9.33 -18.96
N LYS A 71 -13.66 -8.15 -19.31
CA LYS A 71 -13.52 -7.52 -20.62
C LYS A 71 -12.97 -6.11 -20.41
N PRO A 72 -11.64 -5.98 -20.17
CA PRO A 72 -11.06 -4.68 -20.03
C PRO A 72 -11.24 -3.97 -21.37
N GLY A 73 -11.76 -2.74 -21.35
CA GLY A 73 -11.92 -1.96 -22.57
C GLY A 73 -10.56 -1.68 -23.23
N THR A 74 -10.53 -0.73 -24.16
CA THR A 74 -9.26 -0.31 -24.76
C THR A 74 -8.72 0.94 -24.06
N ARG A 75 -7.39 1.09 -24.00
CA ARG A 75 -6.74 2.33 -23.56
C ARG A 75 -5.79 2.85 -24.64
N GLY A 76 -5.67 4.16 -24.73
CA GLY A 76 -4.61 4.79 -25.50
C GLY A 76 -3.27 4.62 -24.79
N GLU A 77 -2.28 4.12 -25.51
CA GLU A 77 -0.88 4.07 -25.10
C GLU A 77 -0.10 4.98 -26.06
N GLY A 78 0.31 6.15 -25.56
CA GLY A 78 1.21 7.04 -26.29
C GLY A 78 2.63 6.45 -26.34
N PRO A 79 3.46 6.81 -27.33
CA PRO A 79 4.86 6.46 -27.31
C PRO A 79 5.47 7.03 -26.04
N THR A 80 6.37 6.27 -25.42
CA THR A 80 7.07 6.64 -24.21
C THR A 80 7.65 8.06 -24.31
N GLY A 81 6.95 9.03 -23.72
CA GLY A 81 7.44 10.37 -23.35
C GLY A 81 7.64 11.42 -24.44
N ILE A 82 7.61 11.11 -25.74
CA ILE A 82 8.09 12.07 -26.77
C ILE A 82 6.97 12.73 -27.58
N CYS A 83 5.83 12.06 -27.80
CA CYS A 83 4.75 12.63 -28.63
C CYS A 83 3.38 12.16 -28.16
N GLY A 84 2.50 13.11 -27.82
CA GLY A 84 1.10 12.87 -27.42
C GLY A 84 0.08 13.04 -28.54
N CYS A 85 0.49 13.05 -29.81
CA CYS A 85 -0.45 13.31 -30.91
C CYS A 85 -1.36 12.10 -31.20
N PRO A 86 -2.56 12.30 -31.81
CA PRO A 86 -3.49 11.22 -32.15
C PRO A 86 -2.91 10.13 -33.06
N ILE A 87 -1.85 10.44 -33.82
CA ILE A 87 -1.16 9.50 -34.71
C ILE A 87 -0.25 8.55 -33.93
N CYS A 88 0.28 9.02 -32.80
CA CYS A 88 1.24 8.28 -31.98
C CYS A 88 0.56 7.40 -30.92
N VAL A 89 -0.66 7.75 -30.49
CA VAL A 89 -1.43 6.95 -29.53
C VAL A 89 -1.87 5.64 -30.18
N ARG A 90 -1.39 4.52 -29.67
CA ARG A 90 -1.87 3.18 -30.04
C ARG A 90 -3.01 2.78 -29.13
N ILE A 91 -4.06 2.19 -29.70
CA ILE A 91 -5.12 1.57 -28.92
C ILE A 91 -4.63 0.18 -28.52
N VAL A 92 -4.44 -0.03 -27.23
CA VAL A 92 -4.07 -1.34 -26.67
C VAL A 92 -5.17 -1.85 -25.75
N ASN A 93 -5.25 -3.17 -25.58
CA ASN A 93 -6.15 -3.76 -24.60
C ASN A 93 -5.76 -3.26 -23.21
N ALA A 94 -6.72 -2.73 -22.46
CA ALA A 94 -6.48 -2.42 -21.06
C ALA A 94 -6.17 -3.73 -20.31
N PRO A 95 -5.36 -3.69 -19.25
CA PRO A 95 -5.07 -4.87 -18.48
C PRO A 95 -6.34 -5.40 -17.79
N HIS A 96 -6.45 -6.73 -17.68
CA HIS A 96 -7.52 -7.37 -16.91
C HIS A 96 -7.43 -7.07 -15.41
N LEU A 97 -6.23 -6.78 -14.91
CA LEU A 97 -6.03 -6.25 -13.57
C LEU A 97 -6.03 -4.72 -13.63
N GLN A 98 -7.10 -4.10 -13.16
CA GLN A 98 -7.24 -2.65 -13.08
C GLN A 98 -7.02 -2.19 -11.66
N ALA A 99 -6.22 -1.15 -11.45
CA ALA A 99 -6.05 -0.60 -10.11
C ALA A 99 -7.39 -0.08 -9.59
N LYS A 100 -7.72 -0.41 -8.33
CA LYS A 100 -8.97 0.03 -7.71
C LYS A 100 -9.09 1.54 -7.71
N LYS A 101 -10.32 2.01 -7.94
CA LYS A 101 -10.67 3.42 -7.78
C LYS A 101 -10.84 3.71 -6.29
N LEU A 102 -10.00 4.61 -5.78
CA LEU A 102 -10.05 5.04 -4.39
C LEU A 102 -11.23 5.99 -4.15
N THR A 103 -11.99 5.73 -3.10
CA THR A 103 -13.12 6.53 -2.63
C THR A 103 -12.73 7.45 -1.47
N ALA A 104 -13.63 8.33 -1.04
CA ALA A 104 -13.45 9.10 0.18
C ALA A 104 -13.47 8.21 1.44
N GLY A 105 -14.19 7.08 1.40
CA GLY A 105 -14.21 6.10 2.50
C GLY A 105 -12.83 5.49 2.73
N ASP A 106 -12.17 5.05 1.65
CA ASP A 106 -10.83 4.45 1.72
C ASP A 106 -9.79 5.42 2.29
N LYS A 107 -9.91 6.71 1.93
CA LYS A 107 -9.03 7.77 2.45
C LYS A 107 -9.22 7.98 3.95
N ARG A 108 -10.46 8.09 4.42
CA ARG A 108 -10.77 8.22 5.85
C ARG A 108 -10.30 6.99 6.63
N ARG A 109 -10.48 5.78 6.06
CA ARG A 109 -9.97 4.56 6.67
C ARG A 109 -8.45 4.58 6.76
N ALA A 110 -7.74 5.02 5.72
CA ALA A 110 -6.29 5.17 5.77
C ALA A 110 -5.83 6.22 6.80
N ASP A 111 -6.55 7.32 6.97
CA ASP A 111 -6.29 8.30 8.04
C ASP A 111 -6.43 7.65 9.43
N PHE A 112 -7.50 6.88 9.64
CA PHE A 112 -7.68 6.11 10.88
C PHE A 112 -6.53 5.11 11.13
N LEU A 113 -6.10 4.35 10.12
CA LEU A 113 -4.97 3.43 10.26
C LEU A 113 -3.67 4.15 10.63
N MET A 114 -3.43 5.34 10.06
CA MET A 114 -2.30 6.19 10.43
C MET A 114 -2.38 6.66 11.89
N THR A 115 -3.57 7.04 12.36
CA THR A 115 -3.80 7.43 13.76
C THR A 115 -3.55 6.26 14.71
N GLU A 116 -4.11 5.08 14.44
CA GLU A 116 -3.89 3.88 15.26
C GLU A 116 -2.41 3.50 15.37
N SER A 117 -1.70 3.51 14.23
CA SER A 117 -0.27 3.16 14.19
C SER A 117 0.56 4.18 14.99
N LEU A 118 0.23 5.47 14.88
CA LEU A 118 0.93 6.53 15.61
C LEU A 118 0.69 6.44 17.13
N LEU A 119 -0.53 6.10 17.55
CA LEU A 119 -0.85 5.85 18.96
C LEU A 119 -0.12 4.61 19.50
N SER A 120 0.01 3.54 18.70
CA SER A 120 0.82 2.37 19.08
C SER A 120 2.29 2.77 19.28
N LEU A 121 2.86 3.52 18.33
CA LEU A 121 4.24 4.00 18.43
C LEU A 121 4.46 4.86 19.68
N ALA A 122 3.54 5.80 19.97
CA ALA A 122 3.63 6.64 21.17
C ALA A 122 3.64 5.78 22.45
N LYS A 123 2.76 4.77 22.51
CA LYS A 123 2.68 3.83 23.62
C LYS A 123 3.96 3.02 23.79
N GLU A 124 4.53 2.51 22.69
CA GLU A 124 5.79 1.77 22.69
C GLU A 124 6.97 2.61 23.20
N GLN A 125 6.95 3.92 22.91
CA GLN A 125 7.95 4.88 23.38
C GLN A 125 7.64 5.49 24.76
N ALA A 126 6.61 4.99 25.46
CA ALA A 126 6.15 5.48 26.75
C ALA A 126 5.77 6.97 26.77
N TYR A 127 5.29 7.50 25.65
CA TYR A 127 4.71 8.83 25.54
C TYR A 127 3.18 8.79 25.66
N PHE A 128 2.61 9.85 26.23
CA PHE A 128 1.16 10.03 26.25
C PHE A 128 0.76 10.91 25.06
N LEU A 129 -0.01 10.34 24.14
CA LEU A 129 -0.56 11.03 22.98
C LEU A 129 -2.06 10.82 22.94
N SER A 130 -2.85 11.89 22.97
CA SER A 130 -4.30 11.80 22.84
C SER A 130 -4.70 11.55 21.38
N GLU A 131 -5.88 10.97 21.15
CA GLU A 131 -6.41 10.73 19.80
C GLU A 131 -6.45 12.04 18.98
N ASP A 132 -6.95 13.13 19.56
CA ASP A 132 -7.00 14.45 18.89
C ASP A 132 -5.62 14.95 18.43
N ASP A 133 -4.56 14.69 19.21
CA ASP A 133 -3.20 15.11 18.84
C ASP A 133 -2.65 14.21 17.73
N ALA A 134 -2.92 12.91 17.83
CA ALA A 134 -2.53 11.95 16.80
C ALA A 134 -3.19 12.30 15.45
N GLU A 135 -4.49 12.63 15.45
CA GLU A 135 -5.21 13.09 14.26
C GLU A 135 -4.59 14.37 13.69
N GLN A 136 -4.26 15.35 14.54
CA GLN A 136 -3.59 16.57 14.09
C GLN A 136 -2.23 16.28 13.44
N ILE A 137 -1.43 15.37 14.02
CA ILE A 137 -0.14 14.95 13.44
C ILE A 137 -0.37 14.22 12.10
N VAL A 138 -1.38 13.38 11.97
CA VAL A 138 -1.70 12.65 10.72
C VAL A 138 -2.18 13.59 9.61
N LEU A 139 -2.93 14.63 9.95
CA LEU A 139 -3.45 15.61 9.00
C LEU A 139 -2.39 16.65 8.59
N ALA A 140 -1.37 16.87 9.42
CA ALA A 140 -0.31 17.81 9.14
C ALA A 140 0.57 17.39 7.95
N LYS A 141 0.75 18.30 6.99
CA LYS A 141 1.42 18.03 5.70
C LYS A 141 2.86 17.50 5.87
N GLN A 142 3.57 17.98 6.89
CA GLN A 142 4.97 17.64 7.17
C GLN A 142 5.16 16.20 7.67
N THR A 143 4.18 15.68 8.41
CA THR A 143 4.24 14.38 9.10
C THR A 143 3.42 13.31 8.40
N ARG A 144 2.41 13.70 7.60
CA ARG A 144 1.49 12.80 6.92
C ARG A 144 2.17 11.66 6.14
N ARG A 145 3.26 11.96 5.44
CA ARG A 145 4.00 10.92 4.69
C ARG A 145 4.71 9.94 5.62
N ALA A 146 5.28 10.41 6.72
CA ALA A 146 5.90 9.55 7.73
C ALA A 146 4.85 8.67 8.43
N CYS A 147 3.67 9.23 8.77
CA CYS A 147 2.55 8.44 9.29
C CYS A 147 2.11 7.36 8.31
N ALA A 148 2.09 7.67 7.01
CA ALA A 148 1.77 6.68 5.98
C ALA A 148 2.80 5.55 5.93
N TYR A 149 4.11 5.85 6.03
CA TYR A 149 5.15 4.82 6.13
C TYR A 149 4.96 3.93 7.35
N LEU A 150 4.74 4.51 8.53
CA LEU A 150 4.51 3.76 9.77
C LEU A 150 3.34 2.78 9.62
N ALA A 151 2.17 3.29 9.21
CA ALA A 151 0.98 2.46 9.04
C ALA A 151 1.14 1.43 7.92
N TYR A 152 1.75 1.81 6.80
CA TYR A 152 2.00 0.86 5.72
C TYR A 152 2.95 -0.26 6.16
N GLY A 153 3.96 0.06 6.97
CA GLY A 153 4.90 -0.92 7.54
C GLY A 153 4.20 -1.96 8.41
N GLU A 154 3.34 -1.52 9.32
CA GLU A 154 2.53 -2.42 10.15
C GLU A 154 1.65 -3.33 9.26
N TRP A 155 0.98 -2.75 8.27
CA TRP A 155 0.13 -3.50 7.35
C TRP A 155 0.90 -4.44 6.42
N LEU A 156 2.17 -4.17 6.09
CA LEU A 156 3.00 -5.13 5.37
C LEU A 156 3.21 -6.41 6.19
N ILE A 157 3.44 -6.28 7.50
CA ILE A 157 3.60 -7.42 8.41
C ILE A 157 2.29 -8.20 8.54
N ARG A 158 1.17 -7.51 8.79
CA ARG A 158 -0.16 -8.13 8.90
C ARG A 158 -0.57 -8.92 7.65
N ARG A 159 -0.15 -8.46 6.47
CA ARG A 159 -0.41 -9.18 5.21
C ARG A 159 0.33 -10.50 5.07
N LEU A 160 1.45 -10.68 5.78
CA LEU A 160 2.11 -11.99 5.85
C LEU A 160 1.23 -13.01 6.58
N ALA A 161 0.34 -12.55 7.47
CA ALA A 161 -0.70 -13.35 8.12
C ALA A 161 -2.02 -13.41 7.31
N GLY A 162 -2.07 -12.82 6.11
CA GLY A 162 -3.26 -12.83 5.26
C GLY A 162 -4.30 -11.76 5.59
N GLU A 163 -3.99 -10.83 6.49
CA GLU A 163 -4.89 -9.74 6.84
C GLU A 163 -4.87 -8.61 5.79
N SER A 164 -6.01 -7.92 5.63
CA SER A 164 -6.11 -6.74 4.78
C SER A 164 -7.21 -5.78 5.22
N ASP A 165 -6.95 -4.48 5.09
CA ASP A 165 -7.92 -3.38 5.20
C ASP A 165 -8.38 -2.85 3.82
N GLY A 166 -8.27 -3.70 2.79
CA GLY A 166 -8.74 -3.42 1.45
C GLY A 166 -8.05 -2.19 0.81
N PRO A 167 -8.80 -1.34 0.08
CA PRO A 167 -8.20 -0.23 -0.66
C PRO A 167 -7.57 0.87 0.20
N ALA A 168 -7.81 0.90 1.51
CA ALA A 168 -7.12 1.83 2.42
C ALA A 168 -5.60 1.62 2.41
N ILE A 169 -5.14 0.36 2.32
CA ILE A 169 -3.72 0.04 2.17
C ILE A 169 -3.15 0.63 0.86
N LEU A 170 -3.93 0.64 -0.22
CA LEU A 170 -3.53 1.27 -1.48
C LEU A 170 -3.45 2.80 -1.35
N VAL A 171 -4.28 3.43 -0.51
CA VAL A 171 -4.16 4.86 -0.18
C VAL A 171 -2.82 5.12 0.51
N LEU A 172 -2.46 4.34 1.54
CA LEU A 172 -1.17 4.46 2.25
C LEU A 172 0.02 4.35 1.29
N TRP A 173 0.00 3.34 0.41
CA TRP A 173 1.01 3.16 -0.62
C TRP A 173 1.13 4.38 -1.55
N ARG A 174 0.00 4.95 -1.98
CA ARG A 174 0.02 6.16 -2.83
C ARG A 174 0.56 7.38 -2.08
N LEU A 175 0.25 7.55 -0.80
CA LEU A 175 0.83 8.64 0.00
C LEU A 175 2.35 8.57 0.09
N ILE A 176 2.91 7.37 0.02
CA ILE A 176 4.34 7.11 0.08
C ILE A 176 5.02 7.29 -1.28
N ALA A 177 4.47 6.69 -2.33
CA ALA A 177 5.18 6.50 -3.59
C ALA A 177 4.75 7.48 -4.71
N TRP A 178 3.73 8.31 -4.48
CA TRP A 178 3.25 9.32 -5.42
C TRP A 178 3.63 10.72 -4.97
N ASP A 179 3.91 11.59 -5.94
CA ASP A 179 4.07 13.01 -5.73
C ASP A 179 2.71 13.68 -5.45
N PRO A 180 2.71 14.89 -4.84
CA PRO A 180 1.47 15.63 -4.58
C PRO A 180 0.69 16.05 -5.84
N ARG A 181 1.30 15.97 -7.03
CA ARG A 181 0.66 16.28 -8.32
C ARG A 181 -0.03 15.06 -8.93
N GLY A 182 0.07 13.89 -8.30
CA GLY A 182 -0.59 12.65 -8.69
C GLY A 182 0.25 11.72 -9.58
N GLY A 183 1.53 12.04 -9.81
CA GLY A 183 2.47 11.17 -10.52
C GLY A 183 3.16 10.19 -9.57
N MET A 184 3.52 9.00 -10.03
CA MET A 184 4.44 8.13 -9.26
C MET A 184 5.84 8.75 -9.26
N ILE A 185 6.50 8.75 -8.10
CA ILE A 185 7.86 9.27 -7.97
C ILE A 185 8.80 8.44 -8.86
N ARG A 186 9.51 9.10 -9.80
CA ARG A 186 10.40 8.41 -10.74
C ARG A 186 11.55 7.74 -9.99
N GLY A 187 11.74 6.44 -10.22
CA GLY A 187 12.80 5.67 -9.58
C GLY A 187 12.56 5.39 -8.09
N PHE A 188 11.34 5.60 -7.60
CA PHE A 188 10.97 5.26 -6.24
C PHE A 188 11.29 3.80 -5.93
N LYS A 189 11.97 3.58 -4.80
CA LYS A 189 12.22 2.27 -4.21
C LYS A 189 11.80 2.36 -2.77
N LEU A 190 11.02 1.38 -2.32
CA LEU A 190 10.69 1.23 -0.92
C LEU A 190 11.83 0.46 -0.24
N THR A 191 12.43 1.05 0.79
CA THR A 191 13.55 0.49 1.53
C THR A 191 13.22 0.42 3.03
N LEU A 192 13.97 -0.40 3.78
CA LEU A 192 13.82 -0.47 5.23
C LEU A 192 14.14 0.88 5.89
N ASP A 193 15.16 1.59 5.40
CA ASP A 193 15.60 2.89 5.90
C ASP A 193 14.47 3.94 5.85
N ASP A 194 13.57 3.86 4.87
CA ASP A 194 12.41 4.76 4.79
C ASP A 194 11.48 4.60 6.01
N PHE A 195 11.24 3.37 6.46
CA PHE A 195 10.41 3.08 7.63
C PHE A 195 11.09 3.55 8.92
N VAL A 196 12.37 3.22 9.09
CA VAL A 196 13.16 3.63 10.26
C VAL A 196 13.22 5.16 10.37
N THR A 197 13.48 5.84 9.25
CA THR A 197 13.51 7.31 9.20
C THR A 197 12.15 7.91 9.56
N ALA A 198 11.06 7.34 9.05
CA ALA A 198 9.71 7.79 9.36
C ALA A 198 9.37 7.63 10.84
N GLU A 199 9.68 6.47 11.42
CA GLU A 199 9.43 6.17 12.84
C GLU A 199 10.21 7.12 13.76
N GLN A 200 11.50 7.35 13.46
CA GLN A 200 12.33 8.30 14.22
C GLN A 200 11.79 9.73 14.16
N ALA A 201 11.39 10.20 12.97
CA ALA A 201 10.82 11.53 12.80
C ALA A 201 9.50 11.70 13.58
N LEU A 202 8.65 10.68 13.59
CA LEU A 202 7.41 10.69 14.35
C LEU A 202 7.66 10.66 15.87
N GLY A 203 8.61 9.85 16.34
CA GLY A 203 8.98 9.82 17.75
C GLY A 203 9.46 11.18 18.25
N GLN A 204 10.28 11.89 17.46
CA GLN A 204 10.71 13.26 17.77
C GLN A 204 9.52 14.23 17.83
N GLN A 205 8.58 14.12 16.90
CA GLN A 205 7.39 14.97 16.87
C GLN A 205 6.48 14.74 18.09
N ILE A 206 6.28 13.49 18.49
CA ILE A 206 5.50 13.12 19.68
C ILE A 206 6.15 13.70 20.94
N ALA A 207 7.47 13.51 21.09
CA ALA A 207 8.22 14.04 22.23
C ALA A 207 8.11 15.57 22.32
N GLN A 208 8.20 16.27 21.18
CA GLN A 208 8.04 17.73 21.14
C GLN A 208 6.64 18.16 21.60
N GLN A 209 5.57 17.47 21.16
CA GLN A 209 4.23 17.83 21.59
C GLN A 209 3.97 17.64 23.08
N GLN A 210 4.54 16.59 23.66
CA GLN A 210 4.43 16.37 25.09
C GLN A 210 5.17 17.46 25.90
N ASN A 211 6.33 17.92 25.42
CA ASN A 211 7.07 19.02 26.05
C ASN A 211 6.31 20.35 25.97
N ASN A 212 5.64 20.62 24.85
CA ASN A 212 4.79 21.81 24.69
C ASN A 212 3.64 21.80 25.70
N ARG A 213 2.92 20.68 25.84
CA ARG A 213 1.83 20.53 26.82
C ARG A 213 2.30 20.74 28.27
N ARG A 214 3.44 20.13 28.64
CA ARG A 214 4.02 20.32 29.98
C ARG A 214 4.38 21.78 30.28
N SER A 215 4.80 22.53 29.27
CA SER A 215 5.13 23.95 29.40
C SER A 215 3.88 24.81 29.56
N GLU A 216 2.78 24.45 28.88
CA GLU A 216 1.48 25.13 29.01
C GLU A 216 0.79 24.86 30.35
N GLU A 217 1.00 23.67 30.94
CA GLU A 217 0.44 23.28 32.24
C GLU A 217 1.17 23.90 33.45
N ASN A 218 2.42 24.36 33.29
CA ASN A 218 3.22 24.94 34.38
C ASN A 218 3.63 26.42 34.18
N PRO A 219 2.69 27.36 33.99
CA PRO A 219 3.02 28.75 33.71
C PRO A 219 3.41 29.59 34.95
N ARG A 220 3.48 29.02 36.16
CA ARG A 220 3.47 29.81 37.43
C ARG A 220 4.33 29.27 38.58
N LEU A 221 5.65 29.18 38.40
CA LEU A 221 6.59 29.15 39.53
C LEU A 221 7.66 30.26 39.49
N ASP A 222 7.61 31.15 38.49
CA ASP A 222 8.57 32.26 38.32
C ASP A 222 7.94 33.65 38.55
N GLN A 223 6.85 33.75 39.32
CA GLN A 223 6.33 35.01 39.88
C GLN A 223 6.40 34.96 41.40
#